data_AF-A0A2A2EA49-F1
#
_entry.id   AF-A0A2A2EA49-F1
#
_cell.length_a   1.000
_cell.length_b   1.000
_cell.length_c   1.000
_cell.angle_alpha   90.00
_cell.angle_beta   90.00
_cell.angle_gamma   90.00
#
_symmetry.space_group_name_H-M   'P 1'
#
loop_
_entity.id
_entity.type
_entity.pdbx_description
1 polymer ?
#
loop_
_entity_poly.entity_id
_entity_poly.type
_entity_poly.pdbx_seq_one_letter_code
_entity_poly.pdbx_strand_id
1 'polypeptide(L)'
;MQRTFLARLESLHSSLDTLRGADSALLKANHFDTHLNELAALIGEIQKLQDTQQILNDLGGALSVLLELLFCSDDHKFRGCLLHCLLEPFQDKLNQAMDGLERVV
;
A
#
# COMPACT_ATOMS: atom_id res chain seq x y z
N MET A 1 9.45 8.10 -6.78
CA MET A 1 9.66 7.78 -8.21
C MET A 1 9.10 6.40 -8.61
N GLN A 2 8.11 5.83 -7.90
CA GLN A 2 7.55 4.47 -8.14
C GLN A 2 6.15 4.45 -8.81
N ARG A 3 5.46 5.60 -8.95
CA ARG A 3 4.13 5.69 -9.61
C ARG A 3 4.13 5.32 -11.10
N THR A 4 5.29 5.16 -11.73
CA THR A 4 5.40 4.90 -13.18
C THR A 4 5.23 3.43 -13.54
N PHE A 5 5.53 2.48 -12.66
CA PHE A 5 5.42 1.05 -12.99
C PHE A 5 3.97 0.58 -12.92
N LEU A 6 3.27 0.89 -11.83
CA LEU A 6 1.87 0.49 -11.65
C LEU A 6 0.96 1.13 -12.71
N ALA A 7 1.11 2.43 -12.96
CA ALA A 7 0.36 3.13 -14.01
C ALA A 7 0.61 2.54 -15.42
N ARG A 8 1.83 2.04 -15.69
CA ARG A 8 2.13 1.34 -16.96
C ARG A 8 1.46 -0.03 -17.02
N LEU A 9 1.40 -0.74 -15.90
CA LEU A 9 0.70 -2.03 -15.77
C LEU A 9 -0.81 -1.87 -15.94
N GLU A 10 -1.41 -0.86 -15.30
CA GLU A 10 -2.82 -0.51 -15.47
C GLU A 10 -3.14 -0.12 -16.91
N SER A 11 -2.30 0.70 -17.54
CA SER A 11 -2.45 1.07 -18.95
C SER A 11 -2.34 -0.14 -19.88
N LEU A 12 -1.39 -1.05 -19.62
CA LEU A 12 -1.25 -2.28 -20.37
C LEU A 12 -2.47 -3.19 -20.18
N HIS A 13 -2.92 -3.37 -18.94
CA HIS A 13 -4.12 -4.16 -18.63
C HIS A 13 -5.34 -3.59 -19.35
N SER A 14 -5.60 -2.29 -19.23
CA SER A 14 -6.71 -1.63 -19.91
C SER A 14 -6.64 -1.76 -21.43
N SER A 15 -5.44 -1.73 -22.00
CA SER A 15 -5.25 -1.92 -23.45
C SER A 15 -5.56 -3.34 -23.88
N LEU A 16 -5.12 -4.34 -23.12
CA LEU A 16 -5.38 -5.76 -23.39
C LEU A 16 -6.84 -6.14 -23.10
N ASP A 17 -7.49 -5.48 -22.14
CA ASP A 17 -8.90 -5.69 -21.79
C ASP A 17 -9.85 -5.37 -22.96
N THR A 18 -9.42 -4.52 -23.91
CA THR A 18 -10.16 -4.28 -25.17
C THR A 18 -10.31 -5.52 -26.05
N LEU A 19 -9.44 -6.52 -25.87
CA LEU A 19 -9.47 -7.79 -26.59
C LEU A 19 -10.27 -8.87 -25.85
N ARG A 20 -10.84 -8.55 -24.69
CA ARG A 20 -11.63 -9.48 -23.89
C ARG A 20 -12.82 -10.00 -24.68
N GLY A 21 -13.05 -11.31 -24.62
CA GLY A 21 -14.16 -11.95 -25.31
C GLY A 21 -14.07 -11.91 -26.84
N ALA A 22 -12.94 -11.47 -27.42
CA ALA A 22 -12.71 -11.54 -28.84
C ALA A 22 -12.82 -13.01 -29.32
N ASP A 23 -13.52 -13.22 -30.43
CA ASP A 23 -13.76 -14.58 -30.98
C ASP A 23 -12.54 -15.09 -31.76
N SER A 24 -11.41 -15.17 -31.06
CA SER A 24 -10.16 -15.72 -31.56
C SER A 24 -9.94 -17.08 -30.91
N ALA A 25 -9.87 -18.13 -31.74
CA ALA A 25 -9.56 -19.48 -31.28
C ALA A 25 -8.22 -19.53 -30.54
N LEU A 26 -7.25 -18.71 -30.94
CA LEU A 26 -5.94 -18.59 -30.27
C LEU A 26 -6.07 -17.96 -28.87
N LEU A 27 -6.86 -16.91 -28.70
CA LEU A 27 -7.04 -16.26 -27.39
C LEU A 27 -7.80 -17.18 -26.41
N LYS A 28 -8.83 -17.89 -26.91
CA LYS A 28 -9.58 -18.87 -26.11
C LYS A 28 -8.71 -20.06 -25.70
N ALA A 29 -7.91 -20.59 -26.62
CA ALA A 29 -7.02 -21.72 -26.36
C ALA A 29 -5.93 -21.38 -25.31
N ASN A 30 -5.52 -20.12 -25.23
CA ASN A 30 -4.52 -19.64 -24.26
C ASN A 30 -5.12 -19.03 -22.99
N HIS A 31 -6.43 -19.23 -22.73
CA HIS A 31 -7.10 -18.73 -21.52
C HIS A 31 -6.88 -17.24 -21.25
N PHE A 32 -6.85 -16.44 -22.33
CA PHE A 32 -6.47 -15.03 -22.27
C PHE A 32 -7.29 -14.22 -21.26
N ASP A 33 -8.61 -14.41 -21.22
CA ASP A 33 -9.48 -13.70 -20.28
C ASP A 33 -9.19 -14.08 -18.82
N THR A 34 -8.77 -15.32 -18.55
CA THR A 34 -8.35 -15.77 -17.22
C THR A 34 -7.07 -15.06 -16.81
N HIS A 35 -6.06 -15.02 -17.69
CA HIS A 35 -4.81 -14.31 -17.43
C HIS A 35 -5.00 -12.79 -17.29
N LEU A 36 -5.97 -12.21 -17.99
CA LEU A 36 -6.36 -10.81 -17.79
C LEU A 36 -6.96 -10.56 -16.41
N ASN A 37 -7.73 -11.50 -15.87
CA ASN A 37 -8.27 -11.40 -14.51
C ASN A 37 -7.16 -11.57 -13.46
N GLU A 38 -6.24 -12.51 -13.68
CA GLU A 38 -5.05 -12.69 -12.83
C GLU A 38 -4.20 -11.42 -12.82
N LEU A 39 -3.97 -10.80 -13.99
CA LEU A 39 -3.22 -9.55 -14.10
C LEU A 39 -3.91 -8.41 -13.34
N ALA A 40 -5.23 -8.29 -13.43
CA ALA A 40 -6.00 -7.30 -12.64
C ALA A 40 -5.84 -7.52 -11.13
N ALA A 41 -5.90 -8.78 -10.68
CA ALA A 41 -5.71 -9.13 -9.28
C ALA A 41 -4.31 -8.74 -8.79
N LEU A 42 -3.26 -9.09 -9.55
CA LEU A 42 -1.87 -8.73 -9.24
C LEU A 42 -1.66 -7.20 -9.18
N ILE A 43 -2.27 -6.45 -10.10
CA ILE A 43 -2.23 -4.98 -10.06
C ILE A 43 -2.86 -4.47 -8.76
N GLY A 44 -4.01 -5.03 -8.36
CA GLY A 44 -4.67 -4.69 -7.10
C GLY A 44 -3.81 -5.02 -5.86
N GLU A 45 -3.11 -6.14 -5.85
CA GLU A 45 -2.18 -6.52 -4.77
C GLU A 45 -0.98 -5.58 -4.69
N ILE A 46 -0.38 -5.21 -5.83
CA ILE A 46 0.73 -4.26 -5.88
C ILE A 46 0.30 -2.87 -5.38
N GLN A 47 -0.92 -2.41 -5.72
CA GLN A 47 -1.46 -1.15 -5.20
C GLN A 47 -1.57 -1.18 -3.67
N LYS A 48 -2.10 -2.26 -3.09
CA LYS A 48 -2.19 -2.42 -1.62
C LYS A 48 -0.81 -2.40 -0.95
N LEU A 49 0.21 -2.99 -1.58
CA LEU A 49 1.59 -2.91 -1.08
C LEU A 49 2.13 -1.49 -1.10
N GLN A 50 1.86 -0.72 -2.16
CA GLN A 50 2.27 0.68 -2.24
C GLN A 50 1.58 1.53 -1.16
N ASP A 51 0.29 1.30 -0.93
CA ASP A 51 -0.47 2.02 0.10
C ASP A 51 0.07 1.69 1.49
N THR A 52 0.34 0.40 1.77
CA THR A 52 0.96 -0.04 3.03
C THR A 52 2.35 0.57 3.21
N GLN A 53 3.18 0.56 2.16
CA GLN A 53 4.50 1.18 2.19
C GLN A 53 4.42 2.68 2.52
N GLN A 54 3.43 3.39 1.97
CA GLN A 54 3.22 4.79 2.28
C GLN A 54 2.82 4.99 3.76
N ILE A 55 1.91 4.17 4.29
CA ILE A 55 1.53 4.20 5.70
C ILE A 55 2.74 3.98 6.61
N LEU A 56 3.61 3.01 6.28
CA LEU A 56 4.83 2.74 7.03
C LEU A 56 5.85 3.90 6.96
N ASN A 57 6.00 4.54 5.80
CA ASN A 57 6.86 5.73 5.65
C ASN A 57 6.33 6.90 6.50
N ASP A 58 5.03 7.15 6.47
CA ASP A 58 4.39 8.20 7.25
C ASP A 58 4.55 7.95 8.75
N LEU A 59 4.40 6.69 9.17
CA LEU A 59 4.63 6.25 10.54
C LEU A 59 6.09 6.48 10.97
N GLY A 60 7.05 6.10 10.11
CA GLY A 60 8.47 6.33 10.37
C GLY A 60 8.81 7.81 10.55
N GLY A 61 8.27 8.67 9.68
CA GLY A 61 8.45 10.13 9.80
C GLY A 61 7.86 10.69 11.09
N ALA A 62 6.65 10.27 11.44
CA ALA A 62 6.00 10.74 12.65
C ALA A 62 6.69 10.21 13.93
N LEU A 63 7.28 8.99 13.91
CA LEU A 63 8.04 8.43 15.02
C LEU A 63 9.32 9.22 15.26
N SER A 64 10.00 9.65 14.19
CA SER A 64 11.17 10.54 14.30
C SER A 64 10.83 11.84 15.00
N VAL A 65 9.69 12.48 14.66
CA VAL A 65 9.22 13.70 15.35
C VAL A 65 8.93 13.44 16.81
N LEU A 66 8.32 12.29 17.14
CA LEU A 66 8.03 11.93 18.52
C LEU A 66 9.31 11.70 19.35
N LEU A 67 10.33 11.08 18.75
CA LEU A 67 11.64 10.91 19.36
C LEU A 67 12.36 12.25 19.56
N GLU A 68 12.29 13.16 18.59
CA GLU A 68 12.83 14.53 18.73
C GLU A 68 12.13 15.32 19.84
N LEU A 69 10.80 15.22 19.95
CA LEU A 69 10.02 15.86 21.01
C LEU A 69 10.38 15.31 22.40
N LEU A 70 10.60 13.99 22.49
CA LEU A 70 11.08 13.35 23.72
C LEU A 70 12.50 13.82 24.07
N PHE A 71 13.39 13.90 23.09
CA PHE A 71 14.78 14.37 23.29
C PHE A 71 14.82 15.84 23.73
N CYS A 72 14.02 16.71 23.10
CA CYS A 72 13.91 18.12 23.48
C CYS A 72 13.18 18.33 24.82
N SER A 73 12.56 17.30 25.39
CA SER A 73 11.83 17.39 26.65
C SER A 73 12.69 17.27 27.91
N ASP A 74 14.01 17.12 27.77
CA ASP A 74 14.92 17.01 28.91
C ASP A 74 14.79 18.17 29.92
N ASP A 75 14.28 19.34 29.49
CA ASP A 75 13.97 20.48 30.38
C ASP A 75 12.55 20.46 30.98
N HIS A 76 11.59 19.72 30.43
CA HIS A 76 10.17 19.76 30.82
C HIS A 76 9.56 18.35 30.92
N LYS A 77 9.16 17.95 32.13
CA LYS A 77 8.49 16.67 32.41
C LYS A 77 7.30 16.43 31.46
N PHE A 78 7.48 15.56 30.47
CA PHE A 78 6.37 15.04 29.67
C PHE A 78 5.45 14.21 30.56
N ARG A 79 4.16 14.55 30.57
CA ARG A 79 3.15 13.76 31.28
C ARG A 79 2.85 12.51 30.45
N GLY A 80 2.84 11.34 31.09
CA GLY A 80 2.56 10.07 30.40
C GLY A 80 1.24 10.05 29.62
N CYS A 81 0.24 10.85 30.02
CA CYS A 81 -1.01 11.00 29.26
C CYS A 81 -0.83 11.72 27.92
N LEU A 82 0.05 12.72 27.83
CA LEU A 82 0.36 13.40 26.57
C LEU A 82 1.12 12.45 25.62
N LEU A 83 2.04 11.65 26.17
CA LEU A 83 2.73 10.63 25.39
C LEU A 83 1.77 9.57 24.86
N HIS A 84 0.81 9.13 25.68
CA HIS A 84 -0.24 8.21 25.25
C HIS A 84 -1.07 8.78 24.10
N CYS A 85 -1.57 10.03 24.23
CA CYS A 85 -2.32 10.69 23.16
C CYS A 85 -1.49 10.85 21.87
N LEU A 86 -0.17 11.01 21.99
CA LEU A 86 0.72 11.08 20.85
C LEU A 86 0.95 9.71 20.20
N LEU A 87 0.99 8.62 20.98
CA LEU A 87 1.27 7.26 20.50
C LEU A 87 0.04 6.52 19.96
N GLU A 88 -1.16 6.82 20.46
CA GLU A 88 -2.43 6.21 20.01
C GLU A 88 -2.63 6.21 18.49
N PRO A 89 -2.48 7.35 17.76
CA PRO A 89 -2.60 7.35 16.30
C PRO A 89 -1.51 6.56 15.56
N PHE A 90 -0.36 6.28 16.19
CA PHE A 90 0.66 5.41 15.62
C PHE A 90 0.27 3.95 15.72
N GLN A 91 -0.31 3.56 16.86
CA GLN A 91 -0.82 2.22 17.05
C GLN A 91 -1.89 1.89 16.00
N ASP A 92 -2.82 2.82 15.75
CA ASP A 92 -3.85 2.64 14.72
C ASP A 92 -3.26 2.52 13.30
N LYS A 93 -2.29 3.37 12.95
CA LYS A 93 -1.61 3.28 11.64
C LYS A 93 -0.78 2.01 11.49
N LEU A 94 -0.16 1.53 12.57
CA LEU A 94 0.55 0.25 12.60
C LEU A 94 -0.40 -0.91 12.36
N ASN A 95 -1.54 -0.93 13.06
CA ASN A 95 -2.57 -1.95 12.86
C ASN A 95 -3.09 -1.92 11.42
N GLN A 96 -3.35 -0.74 10.85
CA GLN A 96 -3.74 -0.61 9.44
C GLN A 96 -2.68 -1.14 8.47
N ALA A 97 -1.40 -0.89 8.73
CA ALA A 97 -0.32 -1.42 7.91
C ALA A 97 -0.20 -2.95 8.04
N MET A 98 -0.35 -3.49 9.26
CA MET A 98 -0.35 -4.93 9.50
C MET A 98 -1.51 -5.63 8.80
N ASP A 99 -2.74 -5.10 8.93
CA ASP A 99 -3.93 -5.61 8.23
C ASP A 99 -3.76 -5.52 6.70
N GLY A 100 -3.11 -4.46 6.21
CA GLY A 100 -2.78 -4.28 4.81
C GLY A 100 -1.84 -5.37 4.28
N LEU A 101 -0.82 -5.73 5.05
CA LEU A 101 0.15 -6.78 4.74
C LEU A 101 -0.46 -8.18 4.78
N GLU A 102 -1.26 -8.51 5.80
CA GLU A 102 -1.95 -9.81 5.91
C GLU A 102 -2.92 -10.08 4.76
N ARG A 103 -3.42 -9.04 4.10
CA ARG A 103 -4.32 -9.17 2.95
C ARG A 103 -3.60 -9.36 1.61
N VAL A 104 -2.28 -9.26 1.60
CA VAL A 104 -1.44 -9.45 0.41
C VAL A 104 -0.59 -10.73 0.49
N VAL A 105 -0.22 -11.16 1.69
CA VAL A 105 0.50 -12.42 1.96
C VAL A 105 -0.47 -13.59 2.05
#